data_AF-A0A969FF84-F1
#
_entry.id   AF-A0A969FF84-F1
#
_cell.length_a   1.000
_cell.length_b   1.000
_cell.length_c   1.000
_cell.angle_alpha   90.00
_cell.angle_beta   90.00
_cell.angle_gamma   90.00
#
_symmetry.space_group_name_H-M   'P 1'
#
loop_
_entity.id
_entity.type
_entity.pdbx_description
1 polymer ?
#
loop_
_entity_poly.entity_id
_entity_poly.type
_entity_poly.pdbx_seq_one_letter_code
_entity_poly.pdbx_strand_id
1 'polypeptide(L)'
;MAEIANYFRANCLTSRPIEVGNIDPQAAILYPIVLSDRLEILLSLPDNTMQRHTVVQPQAVTLAAAAAARSSMSRSRGLLEQQEAMQRLDRWIIDPFRDRLESAGIKTLVFVLDAPLRTIPMTALFDGQHYAIERYNIALAPSLQLLETTPQHRQPFSVFLGALEDARLGFRPLPGARDEVEAIADRLPSELRLNQQFTLKQLKDALRYASHPIIHLATHGQFGSTLDSTFVLAWDGKLNLTDFRDELLSRDEVRH
;
A
#
# COMPACT_ATOMS: atom_id res chain seq x y z
N MET A 1 13.75 -0.11 15.09
CA MET A 1 14.64 -0.84 14.16
C MET A 1 14.47 -2.37 14.18
N ALA A 2 13.86 -2.98 15.19
CA ALA A 2 13.71 -4.45 15.26
C ALA A 2 12.56 -5.04 14.42
N GLU A 3 11.53 -4.25 14.08
CA GLU A 3 10.28 -4.81 13.54
C GLU A 3 10.32 -5.09 12.01
N ILE A 4 11.06 -4.28 11.24
CA ILE A 4 11.25 -4.46 9.79
C ILE A 4 12.12 -5.69 9.51
N ALA A 5 13.15 -5.92 10.33
CA ALA A 5 13.99 -7.11 10.24
C ALA A 5 13.20 -8.40 10.54
N ASN A 6 12.18 -8.33 11.40
CA ASN A 6 11.36 -9.49 11.75
C ASN A 6 10.38 -9.89 10.64
N TYR A 7 9.82 -8.94 9.89
CA TYR A 7 8.91 -9.26 8.80
C TYR A 7 9.64 -9.75 7.54
N PHE A 8 10.80 -9.15 7.22
CA PHE A 8 11.48 -9.42 5.96
C PHE A 8 12.65 -10.41 6.03
N ARG A 9 13.15 -10.76 7.23
CA ARG A 9 14.36 -11.61 7.44
C ARG A 9 15.44 -11.35 6.38
N ALA A 10 15.66 -10.09 6.04
CA ALA A 10 16.60 -9.64 5.03
C ALA A 10 17.47 -8.57 5.65
N ASN A 11 18.78 -8.76 5.51
CA ASN A 11 19.79 -7.80 5.91
C ASN A 11 19.50 -6.45 5.24
N CYS A 12 19.63 -5.40 6.05
CA CYS A 12 19.56 -3.97 5.76
C CYS A 12 19.48 -3.61 4.26
N LEU A 13 18.29 -3.20 3.81
CA LEU A 13 18.15 -2.35 2.63
C LEU A 13 18.97 -1.08 2.89
N THR A 14 20.09 -0.93 2.19
CA THR A 14 20.94 0.27 2.23
C THR A 14 20.28 1.39 1.43
N SER A 15 19.11 1.87 1.88
CA SER A 15 18.49 3.06 1.31
C SER A 15 19.03 4.29 2.03
N ARG A 16 19.44 5.32 1.27
CA ARG A 16 19.81 6.63 1.84
C ARG A 16 18.52 7.34 2.27
N PRO A 17 18.39 7.77 3.54
CA PRO A 17 17.19 8.48 3.98
C PRO A 17 17.05 9.80 3.21
N ILE A 18 15.92 10.01 2.55
CA ILE A 18 15.54 11.29 1.93
C ILE A 18 14.32 11.83 2.65
N GLU A 19 14.38 13.11 3.02
CA GLU A 19 13.24 13.82 3.60
C GLU A 19 12.12 13.95 2.56
N VAL A 20 10.90 13.58 2.95
CA VAL A 20 9.72 13.60 2.08
C VAL A 20 9.48 14.97 1.45
N GLY A 21 9.76 16.05 2.19
CA GLY A 21 9.63 17.43 1.70
C GLY A 21 10.54 17.77 0.51
N ASN A 22 11.66 17.04 0.34
CA ASN A 22 12.54 17.21 -0.83
C ASN A 22 12.00 16.50 -2.09
N ILE A 23 11.07 15.54 -1.92
CA ILE A 23 10.45 14.80 -3.02
C ILE A 23 9.16 15.49 -3.45
N ASP A 24 8.30 15.83 -2.49
CA ASP A 24 7.04 16.54 -2.72
C ASP A 24 6.90 17.68 -1.68
N PRO A 25 7.01 18.95 -2.10
CA PRO A 25 6.91 20.09 -1.19
C PRO A 25 5.49 20.31 -0.66
N GLN A 26 4.49 19.57 -1.15
CA GLN A 26 3.11 19.57 -0.64
C GLN A 26 2.77 18.29 0.15
N ALA A 27 3.78 17.51 0.54
CA ALA A 27 3.60 16.30 1.32
C ALA A 27 3.83 16.53 2.82
N ALA A 28 2.89 16.07 3.64
CA ALA A 28 3.05 15.97 5.08
C ALA A 28 3.14 14.51 5.53
N ILE A 29 3.87 14.25 6.62
CA ILE A 29 4.04 12.91 7.17
C ILE A 29 3.27 12.80 8.48
N LEU A 30 2.45 11.75 8.61
CA LEU A 30 1.71 11.41 9.82
C LEU A 30 2.26 10.13 10.47
N TYR A 31 2.57 10.21 11.75
CA TYR A 31 3.06 9.11 12.59
C TYR A 31 2.07 8.81 13.71
N PRO A 32 1.05 7.99 13.47
CA PRO A 32 0.23 7.46 14.56
C PRO A 32 1.00 6.35 15.30
N ILE A 33 1.32 6.59 16.57
CA ILE A 33 2.10 5.71 17.45
C ILE A 33 1.20 5.23 18.59
N VAL A 34 1.01 3.92 18.70
CA VAL A 34 0.12 3.33 19.71
C VAL A 34 0.93 2.98 20.96
N LEU A 35 0.76 3.74 22.03
CA LEU A 35 1.40 3.50 23.33
C LEU A 35 0.43 2.80 24.30
N SER A 36 0.93 2.31 25.43
CA SER A 36 0.15 1.56 26.41
C SER A 36 -1.04 2.34 26.98
N ASP A 37 -0.89 3.65 27.14
CA ASP A 37 -1.83 4.56 27.81
C ASP A 37 -2.39 5.67 26.92
N ARG A 38 -1.91 5.78 25.66
CA ARG A 38 -2.34 6.83 24.71
C ARG A 38 -2.02 6.48 23.26
N LEU A 39 -2.65 7.21 22.35
CA LEU A 39 -2.27 7.28 20.93
C LEU A 39 -1.61 8.65 20.70
N GLU A 40 -0.37 8.65 20.23
CA GLU A 40 0.35 9.86 19.84
C GLU A 40 0.32 9.99 18.32
N ILE A 41 0.01 11.18 17.82
CA ILE A 41 0.13 11.50 16.41
C ILE A 41 1.17 12.59 16.24
N LEU A 42 2.22 12.31 15.47
CA LEU A 42 3.17 13.32 15.05
C LEU A 42 2.88 13.72 13.60
N LEU A 43 2.82 15.02 13.34
CA LEU A 43 2.74 15.59 12.00
C LEU A 43 4.09 16.25 11.70
N SER A 44 4.70 15.88 10.58
CA SER A 44 5.85 16.57 9.99
C SER A 44 5.42 17.29 8.72
N LEU A 45 5.68 18.58 8.63
CA LEU A 45 5.42 19.39 7.44
C LEU A 45 6.68 19.52 6.56
N PRO A 46 6.54 19.94 5.29
CA PRO A 46 7.67 20.09 4.36
C PRO A 46 8.78 21.01 4.84
N ASP A 47 8.44 21.99 5.68
CA ASP A 47 9.37 22.95 6.30
C ASP A 47 10.06 22.40 7.56
N ASN A 48 9.96 21.09 7.81
CA ASN A 48 10.44 20.40 9.00
C ASN A 48 9.79 20.87 10.31
N THR A 49 8.66 21.61 10.25
CA THR A 49 7.88 21.90 11.45
C THR A 49 7.12 20.66 11.92
N MET A 50 7.25 20.38 13.21
CA MET A 50 6.65 19.22 13.85
C MET A 50 5.50 19.64 14.76
N GLN A 51 4.38 18.93 14.68
CA GLN A 51 3.27 19.06 15.61
C GLN A 51 2.95 17.70 16.24
N ARG A 52 2.44 17.74 17.47
CA ARG A 52 2.06 16.56 18.24
C ARG A 52 0.63 16.71 18.71
N HIS A 53 -0.16 15.65 18.53
CA HIS A 53 -1.47 15.50 19.14
C HIS A 53 -1.52 14.21 19.94
N THR A 54 -2.11 14.27 21.13
CA THR A 54 -2.18 13.13 22.05
C THR A 54 -3.64 12.79 22.34
N VAL A 55 -4.04 11.56 22.03
CA VAL A 55 -5.33 11.00 22.42
C VAL A 55 -5.11 10.13 23.66
N VAL A 56 -5.49 10.64 24.82
CA VAL A 56 -5.35 9.95 26.11
C VAL A 56 -6.37 8.83 26.21
N GLN A 57 -5.95 7.61 25.87
CA GLN A 57 -6.78 6.41 25.96
C GLN A 57 -5.92 5.14 26.05
N PRO A 58 -6.34 4.11 26.80
CA PRO A 58 -5.61 2.85 26.85
C PRO A 58 -5.41 2.25 25.46
N GLN A 59 -4.28 1.56 25.25
CA GLN A 59 -3.95 0.86 24.00
C GLN A 59 -5.12 0.00 23.48
N ALA A 60 -5.79 -0.71 24.38
CA ALA A 60 -6.93 -1.57 24.06
C ALA A 60 -8.06 -0.84 23.31
N VAL A 61 -8.27 0.46 23.59
CA VAL A 61 -9.28 1.28 22.91
C VAL A 61 -8.89 1.53 21.46
N THR A 62 -7.63 1.88 21.21
CA THR A 62 -7.09 2.06 19.86
C THR A 62 -7.13 0.76 19.07
N LEU A 63 -6.72 -0.36 19.69
CA LEU A 63 -6.75 -1.68 19.05
C LEU A 63 -8.19 -2.12 18.73
N ALA A 64 -9.14 -1.88 19.62
CA ALA A 64 -10.55 -2.21 19.38
C ALA A 64 -11.13 -1.37 18.23
N ALA A 65 -10.80 -0.08 18.16
CA ALA A 65 -11.22 0.78 17.05
C ALA A 65 -10.62 0.34 15.71
N ALA A 66 -9.34 -0.02 15.67
CA ALA A 66 -8.70 -0.56 14.48
C ALA A 66 -9.34 -1.90 14.06
N ALA A 67 -9.61 -2.80 15.00
CA ALA A 67 -10.29 -4.06 14.73
C ALA A 67 -11.71 -3.86 14.19
N ALA A 68 -12.46 -2.90 14.74
CA ALA A 68 -13.79 -2.52 14.25
C ALA A 68 -13.74 -1.92 12.85
N ALA A 69 -12.80 -1.01 12.58
CA ALA A 69 -12.58 -0.46 11.25
C ALA A 69 -12.26 -1.58 10.25
N ARG A 70 -11.39 -2.53 10.64
CA ARG A 70 -11.05 -3.67 9.79
C ARG A 70 -12.24 -4.58 9.51
N SER A 71 -13.03 -4.90 10.52
CA SER A 71 -14.18 -5.80 10.37
C SER A 71 -15.32 -5.16 9.59
N SER A 72 -15.48 -3.83 9.70
CA SER A 72 -16.50 -3.06 8.98
C SER A 72 -16.35 -3.09 7.45
N MET A 73 -15.15 -3.38 6.94
CA MET A 73 -14.88 -3.52 5.50
C MET A 73 -15.36 -4.85 4.89
N SER A 74 -15.88 -5.77 5.70
CA SER A 74 -16.49 -6.99 5.17
C SER A 74 -17.69 -6.64 4.29
N ARG A 75 -17.83 -7.31 3.14
CA ARG A 75 -19.00 -7.16 2.23
C ARG A 75 -20.35 -7.43 2.91
N SER A 76 -20.34 -8.11 4.06
CA SER A 76 -21.53 -8.39 4.87
C SER A 76 -21.96 -7.25 5.79
N ARG A 77 -21.16 -6.17 5.89
CA ARG A 77 -21.39 -5.03 6.78
C ARG A 77 -21.99 -3.86 5.99
N GLY A 78 -22.75 -3.01 6.69
CA GLY A 78 -23.39 -1.84 6.10
C GLY A 78 -22.45 -0.64 5.99
N LEU A 79 -22.72 0.24 5.02
CA LEU A 79 -21.93 1.46 4.80
C LEU A 79 -21.85 2.38 6.03
N LEU A 80 -22.95 2.49 6.80
CA LEU A 80 -23.00 3.31 8.00
C LEU A 80 -22.00 2.83 9.08
N GLU A 81 -21.94 1.52 9.33
CA GLU A 81 -21.00 0.93 10.30
C GLU A 81 -19.54 1.18 9.88
N GLN A 82 -19.27 1.07 8.57
CA GLN A 82 -17.96 1.41 8.01
C GLN A 82 -17.62 2.89 8.21
N GLN A 83 -18.55 3.80 7.91
CA GLN A 83 -18.36 5.24 8.07
C GLN A 83 -18.12 5.62 9.52
N GLU A 84 -18.89 5.09 10.48
CA GLU A 84 -18.72 5.36 11.91
C GLU A 84 -17.36 4.87 12.42
N ALA A 85 -16.94 3.67 12.01
CA ALA A 85 -15.66 3.10 12.40
C ALA A 85 -14.48 3.91 11.85
N MET A 86 -14.54 4.31 10.58
CA MET A 86 -13.51 5.13 9.94
C MET A 86 -13.49 6.58 10.46
N GLN A 87 -14.66 7.15 10.79
CA GLN A 87 -14.76 8.48 11.38
C GLN A 87 -14.19 8.55 12.78
N ARG A 88 -14.27 7.45 13.55
CA ARG A 88 -13.57 7.38 14.84
C ARG A 88 -12.05 7.51 14.68
N LEU A 89 -11.47 6.87 13.67
CA LEU A 89 -10.03 6.94 13.41
C LEU A 89 -9.63 8.30 12.81
N ASP A 90 -10.43 8.88 11.91
CA ASP A 90 -10.19 10.20 11.32
C ASP A 90 -10.07 11.29 12.39
N ARG A 91 -11.01 11.29 13.35
CA ARG A 91 -11.02 12.21 14.51
C ARG A 91 -9.76 12.17 15.34
N TRP A 92 -9.09 11.02 15.40
CA TRP A 92 -7.84 10.89 16.16
C TRP A 92 -6.62 11.26 15.33
N ILE A 93 -6.63 10.97 14.03
CA ILE A 93 -5.42 10.95 13.20
C ILE A 93 -5.30 12.23 12.34
N ILE A 94 -6.36 12.60 11.61
CA ILE A 94 -6.31 13.71 10.63
C ILE A 94 -6.94 14.97 11.19
N ASP A 95 -8.10 14.83 11.83
CA ASP A 95 -8.92 15.96 12.28
C ASP A 95 -8.16 16.99 13.14
N PRO A 96 -7.28 16.59 14.10
CA PRO A 96 -6.55 17.55 14.94
C PRO A 96 -5.60 18.47 14.17
N PHE A 97 -5.28 18.13 12.91
CA PHE A 97 -4.33 18.87 12.08
C PHE A 97 -4.97 19.49 10.85
N ARG A 98 -6.29 19.34 10.64
CA ARG A 98 -6.95 19.67 9.37
C ARG A 98 -6.72 21.12 8.94
N ASP A 99 -6.92 22.07 9.86
CA ASP A 99 -6.67 23.50 9.59
C ASP A 99 -5.20 23.77 9.24
N ARG A 100 -4.27 23.07 9.89
CA ARG A 100 -2.84 23.21 9.62
C ARG A 100 -2.49 22.66 8.24
N LEU A 101 -2.98 21.47 7.90
CA LEU A 101 -2.78 20.83 6.59
C LEU A 101 -3.32 21.72 5.47
N GLU A 102 -4.50 22.33 5.67
CA GLU A 102 -5.10 23.25 4.71
C GLU A 102 -4.29 24.55 4.59
N SER A 103 -3.94 25.19 5.70
CA SER A 103 -3.15 26.44 5.70
C SER A 103 -1.75 26.27 5.09
N ALA A 104 -1.15 25.08 5.23
CA ALA A 104 0.14 24.74 4.64
C ALA A 104 0.01 24.24 3.19
N GLY A 105 -1.20 24.16 2.62
CA GLY A 105 -1.42 23.76 1.23
C GLY A 105 -1.06 22.30 0.94
N ILE A 106 -1.17 21.42 1.94
CA ILE A 106 -0.81 20.01 1.83
C ILE A 106 -1.79 19.28 0.92
N LYS A 107 -1.24 18.50 -0.02
CA LYS A 107 -1.99 17.66 -0.98
C LYS A 107 -1.67 16.19 -0.86
N THR A 108 -0.55 15.84 -0.24
CA THR A 108 -0.12 14.46 -0.06
C THR A 108 0.03 14.15 1.43
N LEU A 109 -0.58 13.07 1.90
CA LEU A 109 -0.39 12.52 3.24
C LEU A 109 0.41 11.22 3.14
N VAL A 110 1.59 11.22 3.76
CA VAL A 110 2.43 10.03 3.89
C VAL A 110 2.23 9.47 5.30
N PHE A 111 1.69 8.26 5.42
CA PHE A 111 1.50 7.61 6.70
C PHE A 111 2.65 6.67 7.02
N VAL A 112 3.25 6.83 8.19
CA VAL A 112 4.20 5.87 8.78
C VAL A 112 3.48 5.17 9.93
N LEU A 113 2.89 4.02 9.62
CA LEU A 113 1.93 3.35 10.50
C LEU A 113 2.59 2.36 11.47
N ASP A 114 2.21 2.48 12.75
CA ASP A 114 2.46 1.46 13.77
C ASP A 114 1.66 0.18 13.48
N ALA A 115 2.14 -0.98 13.96
CA ALA A 115 1.69 -2.30 13.53
C ALA A 115 0.16 -2.51 13.54
N PRO A 116 -0.60 -2.07 14.57
CA PRO A 116 -2.05 -2.25 14.59
C PRO A 116 -2.78 -1.50 13.47
N LEU A 117 -2.22 -0.36 13.03
CA LEU A 117 -2.82 0.53 12.06
C LEU A 117 -2.45 0.19 10.62
N ARG A 118 -1.40 -0.61 10.38
CA ARG A 118 -0.95 -1.05 9.04
C ARG A 118 -2.01 -1.81 8.24
N THR A 119 -3.04 -2.34 8.89
CA THR A 119 -4.13 -3.07 8.22
C THR A 119 -5.35 -2.20 7.90
N ILE A 120 -5.30 -0.92 8.25
CA ILE A 120 -6.40 0.03 8.01
C ILE A 120 -6.12 0.79 6.71
N PRO A 121 -7.07 0.85 5.76
CA PRO A 121 -6.93 1.70 4.60
C PRO A 121 -7.09 3.15 5.03
N MET A 122 -5.98 3.88 5.20
CA MET A 122 -6.01 5.30 5.57
C MET A 122 -6.75 6.16 4.54
N THR A 123 -6.87 5.67 3.30
CA THR A 123 -7.69 6.24 2.24
C THR A 123 -9.18 6.31 2.56
N ALA A 124 -9.67 5.39 3.40
CA ALA A 124 -11.07 5.28 3.78
C ALA A 124 -11.40 5.98 5.11
N LEU A 125 -10.44 6.67 5.74
CA LEU A 125 -10.75 7.57 6.86
C LEU A 125 -11.80 8.58 6.41
N PHE A 126 -12.81 8.79 7.24
CA PHE A 126 -14.02 9.51 6.85
C PHE A 126 -14.26 10.67 7.81
N ASP A 127 -14.32 11.90 7.32
CA ASP A 127 -14.47 13.08 8.19
C ASP A 127 -15.94 13.38 8.57
N GLY A 128 -16.88 12.55 8.11
CA GLY A 128 -18.32 12.76 8.23
C GLY A 128 -18.98 13.23 6.93
N GLN A 129 -18.18 13.72 5.97
CA GLN A 129 -18.66 14.16 4.66
C GLN A 129 -17.87 13.52 3.52
N HIS A 130 -16.55 13.44 3.65
CA HIS A 130 -15.62 12.97 2.63
C HIS A 130 -14.64 11.95 3.19
N TYR A 131 -14.24 11.01 2.34
CA TYR A 131 -13.12 10.12 2.56
C TYR A 131 -11.79 10.87 2.35
N ALA A 132 -10.75 10.46 3.06
CA ALA A 132 -9.44 11.09 2.97
C ALA A 132 -8.86 11.06 1.53
N ILE A 133 -9.13 10.00 0.76
CA ILE A 133 -8.71 9.89 -0.64
C ILE A 133 -9.36 10.94 -1.57
N GLU A 134 -10.49 11.51 -1.18
CA GLU A 134 -11.15 12.58 -1.93
C GLU A 134 -10.45 13.93 -1.75
N ARG A 135 -9.64 14.08 -0.69
CA ARG A 135 -8.95 15.33 -0.34
C ARG A 135 -7.44 15.28 -0.54
N TYR A 136 -6.82 14.12 -0.36
CA TYR A 136 -5.37 13.95 -0.35
C TYR A 136 -4.93 12.79 -1.25
N ASN A 137 -3.78 12.95 -1.90
CA ASN A 137 -2.97 11.82 -2.31
C ASN A 137 -2.47 11.11 -1.06
N ILE A 138 -2.55 9.78 -1.01
CA ILE A 138 -2.18 9.02 0.18
C ILE A 138 -1.09 8.01 -0.18
N ALA A 139 0.01 8.06 0.56
CA ALA A 139 1.09 7.10 0.48
C ALA A 139 1.30 6.42 1.84
N LEU A 140 1.68 5.15 1.82
CA LEU A 140 2.09 4.42 3.02
C LEU A 140 3.59 4.19 2.94
N ALA A 141 4.32 4.65 3.95
CA ALA A 141 5.75 4.43 4.06
C ALA A 141 6.01 3.39 5.16
N PRO A 142 6.74 2.28 4.88
CA PRO A 142 7.04 1.25 5.88
C PRO A 142 7.92 1.79 7.01
N SER A 143 8.67 2.85 6.73
CA SER A 143 9.40 3.66 7.70
C SER A 143 9.62 5.08 7.13
N LEU A 144 10.30 5.94 7.88
CA LEU A 144 10.83 7.22 7.41
C LEU A 144 11.70 7.13 6.13
N GLN A 145 12.17 5.94 5.79
CA GLN A 145 12.94 5.69 4.57
C GLN A 145 11.97 5.50 3.40
N LEU A 146 11.79 6.55 2.61
CA LEU A 146 11.23 6.39 1.28
C LEU A 146 12.30 5.80 0.35
N LEU A 147 11.87 4.84 -0.48
CA LEU A 147 12.66 4.40 -1.61
C LEU A 147 12.71 5.54 -2.62
N GLU A 148 13.89 5.86 -3.13
CA GLU A 148 14.04 6.79 -4.24
C GLU A 148 13.17 6.31 -5.40
N THR A 149 12.11 7.06 -5.70
CA THR A 149 11.44 6.95 -6.98
C THR A 149 11.95 8.09 -7.81
N THR A 150 12.93 7.83 -8.67
CA THR A 150 13.32 8.82 -9.68
C THR A 150 12.07 9.13 -10.49
N PRO A 151 11.64 10.40 -10.62
CA PRO A 151 10.54 10.76 -11.50
C PRO A 151 10.95 10.34 -12.92
N GLN A 152 10.48 9.17 -13.33
CA GLN A 152 10.77 8.68 -14.65
C GLN A 152 9.98 9.59 -15.58
N HIS A 153 10.70 10.33 -16.43
CA HIS A 153 10.09 11.14 -17.48
C HIS A 153 9.01 10.29 -18.15
N ARG A 154 7.86 10.91 -18.46
CA ARG A 154 6.71 10.28 -19.16
C ARG A 154 7.13 9.83 -20.56
N GLN A 155 7.94 8.79 -20.63
CA GLN A 155 8.25 8.08 -21.85
C GLN A 155 7.05 7.20 -22.19
N PRO A 156 6.86 6.86 -23.47
CA PRO A 156 5.89 5.85 -23.85
C PRO A 156 6.11 4.60 -22.99
N PHE A 157 5.06 4.17 -22.28
CA PHE A 157 5.10 2.98 -21.46
C PHE A 157 4.12 1.96 -22.00
N SER A 158 4.43 0.68 -21.78
CA SER A 158 3.51 -0.43 -21.90
C SER A 158 3.26 -1.00 -20.51
N VAL A 159 2.03 -1.43 -20.23
CA VAL A 159 1.66 -2.12 -18.99
C VAL A 159 1.70 -3.64 -19.22
N PHE A 160 2.38 -4.39 -18.38
CA PHE A 160 2.21 -5.84 -18.37
C PHE A 160 0.92 -6.20 -17.61
N LEU A 161 -0.01 -6.88 -18.27
CA LEU A 161 -1.26 -7.34 -17.68
C LEU A 161 -1.23 -8.86 -17.57
N GLY A 162 -1.13 -9.38 -16.35
CA GLY A 162 -1.23 -10.81 -16.06
C GLY A 162 -2.57 -11.14 -15.39
N ALA A 163 -3.38 -12.02 -15.97
CA ALA A 163 -4.67 -12.40 -15.40
C ALA A 163 -4.89 -13.90 -15.36
N LEU A 164 -5.56 -14.36 -14.30
CA LEU A 164 -6.00 -15.75 -14.14
C LEU A 164 -7.48 -15.77 -13.74
N GLU A 165 -8.33 -16.00 -14.74
CA GLU A 165 -9.79 -16.10 -14.61
C GLU A 165 -10.21 -17.52 -14.22
N ASP A 166 -9.62 -18.52 -14.86
CA ASP A 166 -10.05 -19.91 -14.73
C ASP A 166 -9.67 -20.51 -13.37
N ALA A 167 -10.47 -21.50 -12.92
CA ALA A 167 -10.12 -22.29 -11.75
C ALA A 167 -8.80 -23.03 -11.98
N ARG A 168 -7.86 -22.90 -11.04
CA ARG A 168 -6.51 -23.45 -11.21
C ARG A 168 -5.86 -23.79 -9.89
N LEU A 169 -5.13 -24.92 -9.83
CA LEU A 169 -4.33 -25.35 -8.67
C LEU A 169 -5.07 -25.31 -7.32
N GLY A 170 -6.37 -25.64 -7.32
CA GLY A 170 -7.23 -25.65 -6.13
C GLY A 170 -7.89 -24.30 -5.80
N PHE A 171 -7.68 -23.26 -6.61
CA PHE A 171 -8.32 -21.97 -6.46
C PHE A 171 -9.57 -21.85 -7.35
N ARG A 172 -10.60 -21.19 -6.83
CA ARG A 172 -11.85 -20.90 -7.54
C ARG A 172 -11.62 -19.87 -8.66
N PRO A 173 -12.46 -19.85 -9.70
CA PRO A 173 -12.32 -18.87 -10.77
C PRO A 173 -12.54 -17.43 -10.25
N LEU A 174 -11.90 -16.47 -10.92
CA LEU A 174 -12.04 -15.03 -10.71
C LEU A 174 -12.72 -14.42 -11.94
N PRO A 175 -14.06 -14.48 -12.06
CA PRO A 175 -14.76 -14.09 -13.28
C PRO A 175 -14.53 -12.62 -13.68
N GLY A 176 -14.26 -11.74 -12.71
CA GLY A 176 -13.96 -10.34 -13.00
C GLY A 176 -12.52 -10.06 -13.48
N ALA A 177 -11.62 -11.05 -13.42
CA ALA A 177 -10.20 -10.84 -13.77
C ALA A 177 -10.02 -10.52 -15.26
N ARG A 178 -10.80 -11.15 -16.14
CA ARG A 178 -10.80 -10.85 -17.58
C ARG A 178 -11.31 -9.44 -17.84
N ASP A 179 -12.51 -9.13 -17.35
CA ASP A 179 -13.14 -7.82 -17.54
C ASP A 179 -12.24 -6.68 -17.05
N GLU A 180 -11.56 -6.88 -15.91
CA GLU A 180 -10.60 -5.92 -15.34
C GLU A 180 -9.43 -5.64 -16.29
N VAL A 181 -8.73 -6.68 -16.77
CA VAL A 181 -7.54 -6.47 -17.61
C VAL A 181 -7.88 -6.04 -19.03
N GLU A 182 -9.02 -6.47 -19.58
CA GLU A 182 -9.52 -5.97 -20.87
C GLU A 182 -9.87 -4.48 -20.77
N ALA A 183 -10.52 -4.05 -19.70
CA ALA A 183 -10.81 -2.64 -19.47
C ALA A 183 -9.55 -1.76 -19.32
N ILE A 184 -8.45 -2.31 -18.76
CA ILE A 184 -7.16 -1.61 -18.69
C ILE A 184 -6.52 -1.56 -20.08
N ALA A 185 -6.49 -2.68 -20.81
CA ALA A 185 -5.91 -2.79 -22.15
C ALA A 185 -6.56 -1.84 -23.17
N ASP A 186 -7.85 -1.55 -23.02
CA ASP A 186 -8.58 -0.58 -23.85
C ASP A 186 -8.15 0.88 -23.61
N ARG A 187 -7.53 1.18 -22.47
CA ARG A 187 -7.19 2.55 -22.04
C ARG A 187 -5.70 2.83 -22.07
N LEU A 188 -4.86 1.80 -21.94
CA LEU A 188 -3.41 1.93 -21.82
C LEU A 188 -2.72 0.94 -22.77
N PRO A 189 -1.62 1.33 -23.44
CA PRO A 189 -0.78 0.39 -24.18
C PRO A 189 -0.36 -0.75 -23.26
N SER A 190 -0.69 -1.99 -23.64
CA SER A 190 -0.58 -3.13 -22.73
C SER A 190 -0.13 -4.40 -23.42
N GLU A 191 0.65 -5.21 -22.72
CA GLU A 191 0.95 -6.59 -23.06
C GLU A 191 0.10 -7.52 -22.17
N LEU A 192 -1.00 -8.05 -22.73
CA LEU A 192 -1.91 -8.93 -22.02
C LEU A 192 -1.46 -10.39 -22.08
N ARG A 193 -1.53 -11.07 -20.93
CA ARG A 193 -1.36 -12.51 -20.75
C ARG A 193 -2.49 -13.02 -19.86
N LEU A 194 -3.36 -13.85 -20.44
CA LEU A 194 -4.54 -14.39 -19.78
C LEU A 194 -4.44 -15.93 -19.67
N ASN A 195 -4.82 -16.47 -18.51
CA ASN A 195 -4.90 -17.91 -18.23
C ASN A 195 -3.62 -18.65 -18.67
N GLN A 196 -3.71 -19.58 -19.63
CA GLN A 196 -2.60 -20.41 -20.14
C GLN A 196 -1.38 -19.60 -20.58
N GLN A 197 -1.62 -18.35 -21.01
CA GLN A 197 -0.56 -17.47 -21.42
C GLN A 197 0.19 -16.94 -20.19
N PHE A 198 -0.51 -16.56 -19.11
CA PHE A 198 0.07 -16.03 -17.88
C PHE A 198 0.80 -17.10 -17.05
N THR A 199 2.06 -17.34 -17.39
CA THR A 199 2.95 -18.33 -16.74
C THR A 199 3.93 -17.68 -15.78
N LEU A 200 4.51 -18.47 -14.87
CA LEU A 200 5.60 -18.05 -13.99
C LEU A 200 6.77 -17.50 -14.78
N LYS A 201 7.12 -18.11 -15.91
CA LYS A 201 8.19 -17.60 -16.77
C LYS A 201 7.91 -16.17 -17.22
N GLN A 202 6.72 -15.90 -17.74
CA GLN A 202 6.36 -14.57 -18.22
C GLN A 202 6.28 -13.54 -17.09
N LEU A 203 5.76 -13.94 -15.92
CA LEU A 203 5.75 -13.06 -14.75
C LEU A 203 7.18 -12.72 -14.29
N LYS A 204 8.07 -13.72 -14.21
CA LYS A 204 9.48 -13.51 -13.88
C LYS A 204 10.17 -12.63 -14.92
N ASP A 205 9.94 -12.87 -16.20
CA ASP A 205 10.47 -12.04 -17.29
C ASP A 205 9.96 -10.59 -17.16
N ALA A 206 8.68 -10.36 -16.87
CA ALA A 206 8.12 -9.03 -16.67
C ALA A 206 8.69 -8.31 -15.44
N LEU A 207 9.00 -9.04 -14.37
CA LEU A 207 9.63 -8.49 -13.16
C LEU A 207 11.10 -8.13 -13.39
N ARG A 208 11.85 -9.01 -14.07
CA ARG A 208 13.29 -8.84 -14.36
C ARG A 208 13.55 -7.76 -15.40
N TYR A 209 12.88 -7.85 -16.54
CA TYR A 209 13.13 -7.00 -17.68
C TYR A 209 12.24 -5.78 -17.56
N ALA A 210 12.83 -4.62 -17.31
CA ALA A 210 12.14 -3.33 -17.15
C ALA A 210 11.46 -2.81 -18.43
N SER A 211 11.07 -3.69 -19.36
CA SER A 211 10.28 -3.37 -20.55
C SER A 211 8.90 -2.80 -20.19
N HIS A 212 8.40 -3.13 -19.00
CA HIS A 212 7.14 -2.62 -18.47
C HIS A 212 7.40 -1.89 -17.14
N PRO A 213 7.23 -0.56 -17.08
CA PRO A 213 7.34 0.17 -15.81
C PRO A 213 6.13 -0.08 -14.89
N ILE A 214 5.03 -0.63 -15.42
CA ILE A 214 3.83 -0.96 -14.68
C ILE A 214 3.50 -2.44 -14.92
N ILE A 215 3.31 -3.17 -13.83
CA ILE A 215 2.87 -4.58 -13.82
C ILE A 215 1.55 -4.61 -13.05
N HIS A 216 0.48 -5.06 -13.70
CA HIS A 216 -0.82 -5.25 -13.06
C HIS A 216 -1.19 -6.74 -13.12
N LEU A 217 -1.57 -7.29 -11.97
CA LEU A 217 -1.85 -8.72 -11.79
C LEU A 217 -3.27 -8.92 -11.24
N ALA A 218 -4.14 -9.52 -12.04
CA ALA A 218 -5.51 -9.90 -11.67
C ALA A 218 -5.57 -11.43 -11.43
N THR A 219 -5.10 -11.88 -10.26
CA THR A 219 -4.97 -13.30 -9.91
C THR A 219 -5.10 -13.52 -8.40
N HIS A 220 -5.08 -14.78 -7.94
CA HIS A 220 -5.02 -15.10 -6.53
C HIS A 220 -3.67 -14.71 -5.93
N GLY A 221 -3.70 -13.81 -4.95
CA GLY A 221 -2.63 -13.56 -4.00
C GLY A 221 -3.00 -14.12 -2.63
N GLN A 222 -2.10 -14.88 -2.02
CA GLN A 222 -2.24 -15.32 -0.64
C GLN A 222 -1.11 -14.71 0.17
N PHE A 223 -1.44 -14.14 1.33
CA PHE A 223 -0.47 -13.53 2.24
C PHE A 223 -0.63 -14.21 3.60
N GLY A 224 0.08 -15.33 3.77
CA GLY A 224 0.03 -16.14 4.98
C GLY A 224 1.03 -15.68 6.04
N SER A 225 1.09 -16.42 7.15
CA SER A 225 1.97 -16.11 8.28
C SER A 225 3.45 -16.47 8.04
N THR A 226 3.75 -17.21 6.97
CA THR A 226 5.11 -17.56 6.55
C THR A 226 5.38 -17.10 5.12
N LEU A 227 6.66 -16.92 4.77
CA LEU A 227 7.10 -16.59 3.42
C LEU A 227 6.61 -17.63 2.39
N ASP A 228 6.72 -18.92 2.71
CA ASP A 228 6.31 -20.02 1.82
C ASP A 228 4.79 -20.09 1.61
N SER A 229 4.02 -19.55 2.56
CA SER A 229 2.56 -19.44 2.45
C SER A 229 2.11 -18.15 1.77
N THR A 230 3.05 -17.29 1.36
CA THR A 230 2.79 -16.03 0.65
C THR A 230 3.18 -16.16 -0.82
N PHE A 231 2.21 -16.03 -1.72
CA PHE A 231 2.44 -16.23 -3.15
C PHE A 231 1.45 -15.48 -4.03
N VAL A 232 1.85 -15.29 -5.29
CA VAL A 232 0.99 -14.92 -6.41
C VAL A 232 0.82 -16.13 -7.33
N LEU A 233 -0.41 -16.40 -7.76
CA LEU A 233 -0.71 -17.56 -8.62
C LEU A 233 -0.55 -17.21 -10.11
N ALA A 234 0.18 -18.04 -10.84
CA ALA A 234 0.22 -18.07 -12.30
C ALA A 234 -0.37 -19.40 -12.80
N TRP A 235 -0.51 -19.56 -14.12
CA TRP A 235 -1.13 -20.73 -14.71
C TRP A 235 -0.44 -22.06 -14.36
N ASP A 236 0.88 -22.06 -14.35
CA ASP A 236 1.74 -23.23 -14.20
C ASP A 236 2.33 -23.38 -12.78
N GLY A 237 2.07 -22.43 -11.88
CA GLY A 237 2.56 -22.53 -10.51
C GLY A 237 2.35 -21.29 -9.66
N LYS A 238 3.03 -21.27 -8.51
CA LYS A 238 2.99 -20.18 -7.52
C LYS A 238 4.33 -19.48 -7.49
N LEU A 239 4.33 -18.15 -7.58
CA LEU A 239 5.51 -17.33 -7.32
C LEU A 239 5.50 -16.95 -5.84
N ASN A 240 6.36 -17.57 -5.04
CA ASN A 240 6.48 -17.26 -3.62
C ASN A 240 7.16 -15.90 -3.40
N LEU A 241 7.07 -15.35 -2.19
CA LEU A 241 7.61 -14.03 -1.87
C LEU A 241 9.15 -13.94 -2.00
N THR A 242 9.87 -15.02 -1.69
CA THR A 242 11.34 -15.07 -1.83
C THR A 242 11.74 -14.96 -3.30
N ASP A 243 11.16 -15.80 -4.16
CA ASP A 243 11.37 -15.74 -5.60
C ASP A 243 10.99 -14.35 -6.14
N PHE A 244 9.83 -13.82 -5.74
CA PHE A 244 9.36 -12.50 -6.18
C PHE A 244 10.38 -11.40 -5.85
N ARG A 245 10.93 -11.42 -4.63
CA ARG A 245 11.97 -10.48 -4.20
C ARG A 245 13.25 -10.65 -5.02
N ASP A 246 13.68 -11.89 -5.22
CA ASP A 246 14.92 -12.17 -5.94
C ASP A 246 14.80 -11.72 -7.42
N GLU A 247 13.62 -11.87 -8.03
CA GLU A 247 13.33 -11.31 -9.37
C GLU A 247 13.40 -9.77 -9.38
N LEU A 248 12.84 -9.11 -8.36
CA LEU A 248 12.90 -7.64 -8.26
C LEU A 248 14.32 -7.12 -8.03
N LEU A 249 15.12 -7.78 -7.19
CA LEU A 249 16.50 -7.35 -6.92
C LEU A 249 17.40 -7.52 -8.15
N SER A 250 17.18 -8.58 -8.93
CA SER A 250 17.91 -8.77 -10.19
C SER A 250 17.65 -7.65 -11.22
N ARG A 251 16.52 -6.95 -11.12
CA ARG A 251 16.18 -5.79 -11.97
C ARG A 251 17.11 -4.59 -11.71
N ASP A 252 17.50 -4.38 -10.46
CA ASP A 252 18.35 -3.25 -10.07
C ASP A 252 19.79 -3.46 -10.54
N GLU A 253 20.27 -4.71 -10.59
CA GLU A 253 21.58 -5.05 -11.16
C GLU A 253 21.64 -4.82 -12.68
N VAL A 254 20.53 -5.01 -13.40
CA VAL A 254 20.45 -4.81 -14.86
C VAL A 254 20.30 -3.33 -15.25
N ARG A 255 19.94 -2.45 -14.31
CA ARG A 255 19.83 -1.00 -14.52
C ARG A 255 21.16 -0.26 -14.36
N HIS A 256 22.22 -0.93 -13.91
CA HIS A 256 23.59 -0.41 -13.83
C HIS A 256 24.47 -0.94 -14.96
#